data_AF-A0A349CZT7-F1
#
_entry.id   AF-A0A349CZT7-F1
#
_cell.length_a   1.000
_cell.length_b   1.000
_cell.length_c   1.000
_cell.angle_alpha   90.00
_cell.angle_beta   90.00
_cell.angle_gamma   90.00
#
_symmetry.space_group_name_H-M   'P 1'
#
loop_
_entity.id
_entity.type
_entity.pdbx_description
1 polymer ?
#
loop_
_entity_poly.entity_id
_entity_poly.type
_entity_poly.pdbx_seq_one_letter_code
_entity_poly.pdbx_strand_id
1 'polypeptide(L)' 'MSPLPYKPKPGEIPTDPGVYRFRDADGRVLYVGKAKNLRARLSNYFA' A
#
# COMPACT_ATOMS: atom_id res chain seq x y z
N MET A 1 14.93 -1.65 11.42
CA MET A 1 13.51 -1.51 11.04
C MET A 1 13.41 -0.22 10.25
N SER A 2 13.64 -0.27 8.94
CA SER A 2 13.65 0.94 8.12
C SER A 2 12.23 1.48 8.02
N PRO A 3 11.99 2.78 8.26
CA PRO A 3 10.66 3.35 8.07
C PRO A 3 10.25 3.14 6.60
N LEU A 4 8.99 2.77 6.37
CA LEU A 4 8.44 2.77 5.01
C LEU A 4 8.68 4.17 4.44
N PRO A 5 9.41 4.32 3.32
CA PRO A 5 9.86 5.63 2.82
C PRO A 5 8.70 6.54 2.38
N TYR A 6 7.47 6.03 2.41
CA TYR A 6 6.28 6.73 2.00
C TYR A 6 5.05 6.25 2.79
N LYS A 7 4.38 7.19 3.46
CA LYS A 7 3.01 7.04 3.96
C LYS A 7 2.11 7.94 3.11
N PRO A 8 1.14 7.39 2.37
CA PRO A 8 0.20 8.20 1.60
C PRO A 8 -0.61 9.12 2.53
N LYS A 9 -1.01 10.28 2.01
CA LYS A 9 -1.81 11.22 2.82
C LYS A 9 -3.18 10.60 3.15
N PRO A 10 -3.80 10.98 4.27
CA PRO A 10 -5.17 10.56 4.58
C PRO A 10 -6.10 10.87 3.39
N GLY A 11 -6.83 9.87 2.92
CA GLY A 11 -7.78 10.01 1.81
C GLY A 11 -7.23 9.73 0.41
N GLU A 12 -5.91 9.71 0.18
CA GLU A 12 -5.33 9.44 -1.15
C GLU A 12 -5.55 7.99 -1.60
N ILE A 13 -5.67 7.05 -0.65
CA ILE A 13 -5.97 5.66 -0.98
C ILE A 13 -7.48 5.53 -1.27
N PRO A 14 -7.89 5.04 -2.45
CA PRO A 14 -9.29 4.83 -2.78
C PRO A 14 -9.92 3.73 -1.92
N THR A 15 -11.24 3.81 -1.75
CA THR A 15 -12.03 2.76 -1.06
C THR A 15 -12.52 1.67 -2.01
N ASP A 16 -12.26 1.82 -3.31
CA ASP A 16 -12.71 0.89 -4.34
C ASP A 16 -11.89 -0.40 -4.37
N PRO A 17 -12.42 -1.45 -5.04
CA PRO A 17 -11.66 -2.66 -5.33
C PRO A 17 -10.46 -2.36 -6.23
N GLY A 18 -9.36 -3.07 -6.00
CA GLY A 18 -8.19 -2.94 -6.85
C GLY A 18 -7.00 -3.79 -6.42
N VAL A 19 -5.87 -3.49 -7.03
CA VAL A 19 -4.59 -4.19 -6.82
C VAL A 19 -3.57 -3.20 -6.27
N TYR A 20 -2.78 -3.63 -5.29
CA TYR A 20 -1.65 -2.89 -4.73
C TYR A 20 -0.36 -3.68 -4.86
N ARG A 21 0.77 -2.98 -4.84
CA ARG A 21 2.10 -3.58 -4.92
C ARG A 21 3.08 -2.89 -3.99
N PHE A 22 3.92 -3.70 -3.35
CA PHE A 22 5.08 -3.20 -2.61
C PHE A 22 6.33 -3.42 -3.43
N ARG A 23 7.22 -2.42 -3.38
CA ARG A 23 8.48 -2.41 -4.11
C ARG A 23 9.63 -2.16 -3.15
N ASP A 24 10.81 -2.67 -3.48
CA ASP A 24 12.04 -2.28 -2.81
C ASP A 24 12.51 -0.89 -3.27
N ALA A 25 13.66 -0.45 -2.74
CA ALA A 25 14.27 0.83 -3.07
C ALA A 25 14.69 0.93 -4.56
N ASP A 26 15.00 -0.20 -5.19
CA ASP A 26 15.35 -0.30 -6.62
C ASP A 26 14.11 -0.38 -7.53
N GLY A 27 12.91 -0.35 -6.95
CA GLY A 27 11.64 -0.38 -7.66
C GLY A 27 11.17 -1.78 -8.08
N ARG A 28 11.88 -2.85 -7.67
CA ARG A 28 11.47 -4.23 -7.96
C ARG A 28 10.24 -4.58 -7.14
N VAL A 29 9.27 -5.21 -7.77
CA VAL A 29 8.04 -5.66 -7.09
C VAL A 29 8.37 -6.83 -6.17
N LEU A 30 8.09 -6.65 -4.88
CA LEU A 30 8.27 -7.67 -3.84
C LEU A 30 6.97 -8.42 -3.55
N TYR A 31 5.83 -7.72 -3.66
CA TYR A 31 4.53 -8.26 -3.31
C TYR A 31 3.42 -7.62 -4.14
N VAL A 32 2.41 -8.41 -4.52
CA VAL A 32 1.19 -7.94 -5.16
C VAL A 32 0.00 -8.50 -4.39
N GLY A 33 -0.94 -7.64 -4.02
CA GLY A 33 -2.17 -8.00 -3.34
C GLY A 33 -3.39 -7.40 -4.00
N LYS A 34 -4.56 -8.02 -3.82
CA LYS A 34 -5.86 -7.49 -4.24
C LYS A 34 -6.74 -7.23 -3.03
N ALA A 35 -7.62 -6.23 -3.13
CA ALA A 35 -8.57 -5.90 -2.09
C ALA A 35 -9.90 -5.44 -2.68
N LYS A 36 -11.00 -5.68 -1.95
CA LYS A 36 -12.32 -5.06 -2.24
C LYS A 36 -12.38 -3.60 -1.80
N ASN A 37 -11.55 -3.21 -0.84
CA ASN A 37 -11.38 -1.83 -0.39
C ASN A 37 -9.89 -1.60 -0.10
N LEU A 38 -9.24 -0.83 -0.97
CA LEU A 38 -7.79 -0.61 -0.90
C LEU A 38 -7.39 0.15 0.38
N ARG A 39 -8.13 1.20 0.76
CA ARG A 39 -7.85 1.98 1.97
C ARG A 39 -7.83 1.10 3.23
N ALA A 40 -8.91 0.37 3.48
CA ALA A 40 -9.02 -0.49 4.66
C ALA A 40 -7.91 -1.56 4.69
N ARG A 41 -7.60 -2.16 3.54
CA ARG A 41 -6.55 -3.18 3.45
C ARG A 41 -5.16 -2.60 3.73
N LEU A 42 -4.86 -1.43 3.16
CA LEU A 42 -3.55 -0.80 3.26
C LEU A 42 -3.31 -0.12 4.61
N SER A 43 -4.36 0.36 5.29
CA SER A 43 -4.25 0.94 6.64
C SER A 43 -3.55 0.01 7.65
N ASN A 44 -3.75 -1.31 7.54
CA ASN A 44 -3.11 -2.29 8.43
C ASN A 44 -1.58 -2.40 8.27
N TYR A 45 -1.02 -1.85 7.19
CA TYR A 45 0.43 -1.83 6.94
C TYR A 45 1.08 -0.49 7.30
N PHE A 46 0.29 0.57 7.55
CA PHE A 46 0.75 1.93 7.82
C PHE A 46 0.34 2.46 9.21
N ALA A 47 -0.25 1.59 10.03
CA ALA A 47 -0.65 1.86 11.42
C ALA A 47 0.58 1.91 12.34
#